data_AF-A0A536L5C4-F1
#
_entry.id   AF-A0A536L5C4-F1
#
_cell.length_a   1.000
_cell.length_b   1.000
_cell.length_c   1.000
_cell.angle_alpha   90.00
_cell.angle_beta   90.00
_cell.angle_gamma   90.00
#
_symmetry.space_group_name_H-M   'P 1'
#
loop_
_entity.id
_entity.type
_entity.pdbx_description
1 polymer ?
#
loop_
_entity_poly.entity_id
_entity_poly.type
_entity_poly.pdbx_seq_one_letter_code
_entity_poly.pdbx_strand_id
1 'polypeptide(L)'
;MNAPNGVARILLIADDPDGGLLYRDALAAGGYQVVQAESFLEAFDSSMIDPDVIVLCELAMFAYPAQNAQVLRIPTAMTPAALVVEVHRRLALRAALHATIAQAA
;
A
#
# COMPACT_ATOMS: atom_id res chain seq x y z
N MET A 1 -10.42 0.30 -9.61
CA MET A 1 -11.00 -1.06 -9.72
C MET A 1 -10.49 -1.85 -8.53
N ASN A 2 -11.36 -2.59 -7.83
CA ASN A 2 -10.90 -3.50 -6.78
C ASN A 2 -9.99 -4.57 -7.39
N ALA A 3 -9.00 -5.06 -6.63
CA ALA A 3 -8.10 -6.11 -7.09
C ALA A 3 -8.87 -7.33 -7.63
N PRO A 4 -8.44 -7.93 -8.75
CA PRO A 4 -9.18 -8.98 -9.47
C PRO A 4 -9.43 -10.27 -8.66
N ASN A 5 -8.76 -10.43 -7.51
CA ASN A 5 -8.82 -11.63 -6.67
C ASN A 5 -9.37 -11.36 -5.25
N GLY A 6 -9.84 -10.14 -4.96
CA GLY A 6 -10.27 -9.73 -3.61
C GLY A 6 -9.13 -9.50 -2.61
N VAL A 7 -7.89 -9.82 -2.98
CA VAL A 7 -6.67 -9.56 -2.20
C VAL A 7 -6.10 -8.21 -2.59
N ALA A 8 -6.00 -7.27 -1.64
CA ALA A 8 -5.44 -5.95 -1.91
C ALA A 8 -3.95 -6.02 -2.25
N ARG A 9 -3.54 -5.24 -3.25
CA ARG A 9 -2.19 -5.16 -3.80
C ARG A 9 -1.47 -3.96 -3.21
N ILE A 10 -0.34 -4.21 -2.57
CA ILE A 10 0.46 -3.19 -1.88
C ILE A 10 1.82 -3.08 -2.54
N LEU A 11 2.14 -1.86 -2.96
CA LEU A 11 3.50 -1.50 -3.35
C LEU A 11 4.19 -0.87 -2.14
N LEU A 12 5.25 -1.49 -1.64
CA LEU A 12 6.10 -0.97 -0.58
C LEU A 12 7.35 -0.35 -1.19
N ILE A 13 7.58 0.94 -0.97
CA ILE A 13 8.80 1.64 -1.39
C ILE A 13 9.63 1.89 -0.13
N ALA A 14 10.82 1.29 -0.09
CA ALA A 14 11.75 1.39 1.03
C ALA A 14 13.18 1.55 0.49
N ASP A 15 13.80 2.70 0.74
CA ASP A 15 15.17 3.02 0.33
C ASP A 15 16.22 2.11 0.98
N ASP A 16 15.97 1.68 2.22
CA ASP A 16 16.68 0.57 2.87
C ASP A 16 15.94 -0.76 2.62
N PRO A 17 16.48 -1.67 1.77
CA PRO A 17 15.81 -2.91 1.43
C PRO A 17 15.62 -3.82 2.64
N ASP A 18 16.58 -3.86 3.57
CA ASP A 18 16.52 -4.69 4.79
C ASP A 18 15.50 -4.13 5.78
N GLY A 19 15.48 -2.80 5.95
CA GLY A 19 14.46 -2.11 6.74
C GLY A 19 13.03 -2.33 6.20
N GLY A 20 12.88 -2.45 4.87
CA GLY A 20 11.62 -2.77 4.21
C GLY A 20 11.09 -4.19 4.46
N LEU A 21 11.98 -5.17 4.70
CA LEU A 21 11.59 -6.59 4.84
C LEU A 21 10.59 -6.82 5.96
N LEU A 22 10.78 -6.17 7.11
CA LEU A 22 9.91 -6.33 8.27
C LEU A 22 8.48 -5.88 7.98
N TYR A 23 8.32 -4.78 7.24
CA TYR A 23 7.01 -4.28 6.82
C TYR A 23 6.40 -5.15 5.72
N ARG A 24 7.21 -5.58 4.74
CA ARG A 24 6.79 -6.48 3.68
C ARG A 24 6.23 -7.77 4.25
N ASP A 25 6.95 -8.40 5.17
CA ASP A 25 6.58 -9.70 5.74
C ASP A 25 5.33 -9.57 6.63
N ALA A 26 5.20 -8.47 7.39
CA ALA A 26 3.99 -8.19 8.15
C ALA A 26 2.76 -7.98 7.25
N LEU A 27 2.91 -7.25 6.16
CA LEU A 27 1.84 -7.05 5.17
C LEU A 27 1.45 -8.35 4.46
N ALA A 28 2.44 -9.18 4.08
CA ALA A 28 2.18 -10.48 3.49
C ALA A 28 1.45 -11.42 4.48
N ALA A 29 1.88 -11.44 5.75
CA ALA A 29 1.20 -12.17 6.82
C ALA A 29 -0.21 -11.65 7.09
N GLY A 30 -0.46 -10.36 6.84
CA GLY A 30 -1.78 -9.72 6.85
C GLY A 30 -2.69 -10.13 5.68
N GLY A 31 -2.20 -10.97 4.77
CA GLY A 31 -2.97 -11.50 3.64
C GLY A 31 -2.95 -10.62 2.39
N TYR A 32 -2.02 -9.66 2.30
CA TYR A 32 -1.89 -8.77 1.14
C TYR A 32 -0.89 -9.32 0.12
N GLN A 33 -1.09 -8.98 -1.15
CA GLN A 33 -0.07 -9.19 -2.18
C GLN A 33 0.90 -8.00 -2.14
N VAL A 34 2.15 -8.24 -1.78
CA VAL A 34 3.15 -7.17 -1.59
C VAL A 34 4.27 -7.28 -2.60
N VAL A 35 4.60 -6.16 -3.25
CA VAL A 35 5.84 -5.99 -4.03
C VAL A 35 6.65 -4.89 -3.37
N GLN A 36 7.93 -5.15 -3.14
CA GLN A 36 8.88 -4.17 -2.60
C GLN A 36 9.73 -3.60 -3.74
N ALA A 37 9.98 -2.29 -3.69
CA ALA A 37 10.92 -1.58 -4.54
C ALA A 37 11.80 -0.68 -3.66
N GLU A 38 13.06 -0.51 -4.04
CA GLU A 38 14.01 0.38 -3.37
C GLU A 38 13.76 1.85 -3.72
N SER A 39 13.15 2.08 -4.88
CA SER A 39 12.85 3.43 -5.34
C SER A 39 11.57 3.48 -6.17
N PHE A 40 11.07 4.70 -6.37
CA PHE A 40 9.95 4.93 -7.25
C PHE A 40 10.24 4.58 -8.72
N LEU A 41 11.48 4.77 -9.19
CA LEU A 41 11.87 4.40 -10.55
C LEU A 41 11.79 2.89 -10.75
N GLU A 42 12.28 2.13 -9.77
CA GLU A 42 12.15 0.67 -9.78
C GLU A 42 10.69 0.23 -9.66
N ALA A 43 9.86 0.97 -8.92
CA ALA A 43 8.44 0.67 -8.83
C ALA A 43 7.71 0.79 -10.17
N PHE A 44 8.15 1.66 -11.08
CA PHE A 44 7.60 1.73 -12.45
C PHE A 44 7.98 0.54 -13.32
N ASP A 45 9.19 0.02 -13.14
CA ASP A 45 9.64 -1.21 -13.81
C ASP A 45 9.13 -2.47 -13.10
N SER A 46 8.49 -2.32 -11.94
CA SER A 46 7.93 -3.43 -11.19
C SER A 46 6.72 -4.04 -11.89
N SER A 47 6.54 -5.35 -11.70
CA SER A 47 5.37 -6.08 -12.21
C SER A 47 4.03 -5.64 -11.58
N MET A 48 4.03 -4.77 -10.55
CA MET A 48 2.82 -4.32 -9.89
C MET A 48 2.22 -3.07 -10.54
N ILE A 49 1.52 -3.30 -11.65
CA ILE A 49 0.69 -2.29 -12.31
C ILE A 49 -0.59 -2.08 -11.47
N ASP A 50 -0.90 -0.83 -11.10
CA ASP A 50 -2.07 -0.42 -10.30
C ASP A 50 -2.19 -1.03 -8.88
N PRO A 51 -1.38 -0.57 -7.91
CA PRO A 51 -1.56 -0.96 -6.50
C PRO A 51 -2.82 -0.33 -5.89
N ASP A 52 -3.42 -1.00 -4.91
CA ASP A 52 -4.51 -0.45 -4.11
C ASP A 52 -4.00 0.57 -3.09
N VAL A 53 -2.83 0.26 -2.50
CA VAL A 53 -2.13 1.09 -1.51
C VAL A 53 -0.65 1.13 -1.84
N ILE A 54 -0.05 2.32 -1.71
CA ILE A 54 1.39 2.52 -1.78
C ILE A 54 1.86 2.92 -0.40
N VAL A 55 2.82 2.17 0.11
CA VAL A 55 3.43 2.39 1.42
C VAL A 55 4.83 2.92 1.19
N LEU A 56 5.16 4.03 1.85
CA LEU A 56 6.45 4.71 1.76
C LEU A 56 7.14 4.61 3.11
N CYS A 57 8.32 3.97 3.17
CA CYS A 57 9.16 3.98 4.36
C CYS A 57 9.89 5.33 4.50
N GLU A 58 9.95 5.84 5.73
CA GLU A 58 10.78 6.99 6.13
C GLU A 58 10.69 8.20 5.16
N LEU A 59 11.81 8.52 4.50
CA LEU A 59 12.00 9.70 3.65
C LEU A 59 11.56 9.47 2.20
N ALA A 60 11.00 8.31 1.86
CA ALA A 60 10.55 8.02 0.52
C ALA A 60 9.52 9.08 0.07
N MET A 61 9.94 9.91 -0.89
CA MET A 61 9.13 10.98 -1.43
C MET A 61 8.33 10.47 -2.63
N PHE A 62 7.04 10.76 -2.60
CA PHE A 62 6.11 10.41 -3.66
C PHE A 62 5.24 11.62 -3.98
N ALA A 63 5.28 12.05 -5.24
CA ALA A 63 4.38 13.04 -5.80
C ALA A 63 4.06 12.62 -7.24
N TYR A 64 2.90 11.98 -7.44
CA TYR A 64 2.38 11.71 -8.78
C TYR A 64 0.90 12.09 -8.87
N PRO A 65 0.55 13.11 -9.68
CA PRO A 65 -0.80 13.68 -9.71
C PRO A 65 -1.86 12.78 -10.38
N ALA A 66 -1.46 11.71 -11.08
CA ALA A 66 -2.39 10.80 -11.76
C ALA A 66 -2.56 9.43 -11.07
N GLN A 67 -2.15 9.30 -9.80
CA GLN A 67 -2.27 8.02 -9.09
C GLN A 67 -3.63 7.85 -8.39
N ASN A 68 -4.31 6.74 -8.70
CA ASN A 68 -5.58 6.34 -8.06
C ASN A 68 -5.37 5.51 -6.77
N ALA A 69 -4.12 5.18 -6.44
CA ALA A 69 -3.74 4.41 -5.26
C ALA A 69 -3.74 5.30 -4.01
N GLN A 70 -4.07 4.73 -2.85
CA GLN A 70 -3.91 5.44 -1.59
C GLN A 70 -2.45 5.44 -1.15
N VAL A 71 -1.90 6.61 -0.83
CA VAL A 71 -0.52 6.74 -0.35
C VAL A 71 -0.49 6.79 1.18
N LEU A 72 0.29 5.91 1.78
CA LEU A 72 0.55 5.84 3.22
C LEU A 72 2.06 6.03 3.45
N ARG A 73 2.41 6.97 4.33
CA ARG A 73 3.78 7.14 4.81
C ARG A 73 3.91 6.48 6.18
N ILE A 74 4.94 5.67 6.36
CA ILE A 74 5.28 5.07 7.66
C ILE A 74 6.04 6.14 8.47
N PRO A 75 5.48 6.63 9.59
CA PRO A 75 6.23 7.44 10.54
C PRO A 75 7.30 6.59 11.22
N THR A 76 8.42 7.20 11.60
CA THR A 76 9.59 6.54 12.23
C THR A 76 9.26 5.68 13.47
N ALA A 77 8.14 5.94 14.17
CA ALA A 77 7.70 5.19 15.35
C ALA A 77 6.64 4.10 15.08
N MET A 78 6.21 3.92 13.82
CA MET A 78 5.14 2.97 13.49
C MET A 78 5.68 1.55 13.39
N THR A 79 5.08 0.63 14.14
CA THR A 79 5.45 -0.79 14.10
C THR A 79 4.85 -1.51 12.88
N PRO A 80 5.43 -2.64 12.44
CA PRO A 80 4.86 -3.42 11.34
C PRO A 80 3.41 -3.86 11.58
N ALA A 81 3.06 -4.23 12.82
CA ALA A 81 1.68 -4.56 13.18
C ALA A 81 0.74 -3.35 13.06
N ALA A 82 1.18 -2.17 13.49
CA ALA A 82 0.40 -0.94 13.37
C ALA A 82 0.17 -0.55 11.90
N LEU A 83 1.17 -0.78 11.04
CA LEU A 83 1.04 -0.59 9.59
C LEU A 83 -0.07 -1.48 9.01
N VAL A 84 -0.09 -2.77 9.36
CA VAL A 84 -1.11 -3.72 8.88
C VAL A 84 -2.52 -3.25 9.26
N VAL A 85 -2.70 -2.79 10.51
CA VAL A 85 -3.98 -2.25 10.99
C VAL A 85 -4.40 -1.01 10.21
N GLU A 86 -3.48 -0.09 9.96
CA GLU A 86 -3.78 1.15 9.24
C GLU A 86 -4.13 0.88 7.77
N VAL A 87 -3.41 -0.02 7.10
CA VAL A 87 -3.75 -0.46 5.74
C VAL A 87 -5.14 -1.08 5.70
N HIS A 88 -5.44 -1.99 6.63
CA HIS A 88 -6.76 -2.61 6.71
C HIS A 88 -7.87 -1.58 6.89
N ARG A 89 -7.70 -0.64 7.83
CA ARG A 89 -8.65 0.43 8.12
C ARG A 89 -8.96 1.26 6.88
N ARG A 90 -7.94 1.64 6.12
CA ARG A 90 -8.11 2.48 4.92
C ARG A 90 -8.78 1.75 3.77
N LEU A 91 -8.43 0.49 3.55
CA LEU A 91 -9.09 -0.37 2.57
C LEU A 91 -10.57 -0.58 2.91
N ALA A 92 -10.87 -0.89 4.16
CA ALA A 92 -12.24 -1.06 4.64
C ALA A 92 -13.07 0.23 4.48
N LEU A 93 -12.51 1.39 4.82
CA LEU A 93 -13.17 2.68 4.66
C LEU A 93 -13.49 2.99 3.18
N ARG A 94 -12.54 2.72 2.27
CA ARG A 94 -12.77 2.90 0.83
C ARG A 94 -13.89 1.99 0.31
N ALA A 95 -13.86 0.72 0.71
CA ALA A 95 -14.90 -0.24 0.34
C ALA A 95 -16.29 0.20 0.85
N ALA A 96 -16.37 0.62 2.12
CA ALA A 96 -17.61 1.13 2.71
C ALA A 96 -18.12 2.37 1.98
N LEU A 97 -17.26 3.34 1.67
CA LEU A 97 -17.64 4.55 0.94
C LEU A 97 -18.20 4.22 -0.45
N HIS A 98 -17.55 3.32 -1.20
CA HIS A 98 -18.05 2.88 -2.50
C HIS A 98 -19.40 2.18 -2.40
N ALA A 99 -19.59 1.32 -1.38
CA ALA A 99 -20.85 0.64 -1.16
C ALA A 99 -21.98 1.64 -0.85
N THR A 100 -21.73 2.62 0.02
CA THR A 100 -22.70 3.67 0.35
C THR A 100 -23.08 4.50 -0.88
N ILE A 101 -22.11 4.89 -1.70
CA ILE A 101 -22.37 5.66 -2.93
C ILE A 101 -23.22 4.83 -3.91
N ALA A 102 -22.88 3.54 -4.10
CA ALA A 102 -23.63 2.66 -5.00
C ALA A 102 -25.07 2.41 -4.55
N GLN A 103 -25.35 2.47 -3.24
CA GLN A 103 -26.71 2.36 -2.69
C GLN A 103 -27.53 3.66 -2.81
N ALA A 104 -26.86 4.79 -2.98
CA ALA A 104 -27.48 6.11 -3.09
C ALA A 104 -27.72 6.56 -4.55
N ALA A 105 -27.26 5.77 -5.53
CA ALA A 105 -27.40 5.99 -6.96
C ALA A 105 -28.53 5.11 -7.54
#